data_AF-A0AAY3ZZK0-F1
#
_entry.id   AF-A0AAY3ZZK0-F1
#
_cell.length_a   1.000
_cell.length_b   1.000
_cell.length_c   1.000
_cell.angle_alpha   90.00
_cell.angle_beta   90.00
_cell.angle_gamma   90.00
#
_symmetry.space_group_name_H-M   'P 1'
#
loop_
_entity.id
_entity.type
_entity.pdbx_description
1 polymer ?
#
loop_
_entity_poly.entity_id
_entity_poly.type
_entity_poly.pdbx_seq_one_letter_code
_entity_poly.pdbx_strand_id
1 'polypeptide(L)'
;FLPRFITASLFSRCTKITFFGKRLQDMWVPREGWTHDFILCFQGFFLTVSPESILKVAKHASDHNKTFGLNLSAPFISQFFKDPLMKVLPYVDVLFGNETEAATFAREQGFETEDIEEIAKRVQNLPKVNKNRQRVVVFTQGSEDTVATVVTRFPVVDIDQRDIVDTNGAGDAFVGGFLSELVQDKPLEQCIRAGHYAANTIIRRSGCTFPDKPDFQ
;
A
#
# COMPACT_ATOMS: atom_id res chain seq x y z
N PHE A 1 24.09 15.28 -14.46
CA PHE A 1 23.08 16.34 -14.70
C PHE A 1 21.96 15.73 -15.52
N LEU A 2 20.89 15.28 -14.85
CA LEU A 2 19.66 14.75 -15.48
C LEU A 2 18.48 15.47 -14.83
N PRO A 3 17.45 15.89 -15.58
CA PRO A 3 16.63 17.03 -15.22
C PRO A 3 15.49 16.68 -14.25
N ARG A 4 15.32 17.57 -13.28
CA ARG A 4 14.05 17.90 -12.61
C ARG A 4 13.02 18.19 -13.69
N PHE A 5 11.85 17.56 -13.69
CA PHE A 5 10.55 18.08 -14.14
C PHE A 5 9.55 16.92 -14.24
N ILE A 6 8.80 16.65 -13.16
CA ILE A 6 7.34 16.53 -13.13
C ILE A 6 6.94 16.92 -11.70
N THR A 7 6.69 18.21 -11.51
CA THR A 7 6.16 18.77 -10.26
C THR A 7 4.86 19.50 -10.55
N ALA A 8 3.89 19.26 -9.67
CA ALA A 8 2.83 20.19 -9.28
C ALA A 8 1.71 20.44 -10.30
N SER A 9 0.68 19.58 -10.29
CA SER A 9 -0.71 20.06 -10.46
C SER A 9 -1.80 19.17 -9.85
N LEU A 10 -1.53 17.89 -9.50
CA LEU A 10 -2.49 17.05 -8.73
C LEU A 10 -2.04 16.67 -7.31
N PHE A 11 -0.81 17.01 -6.94
CA PHE A 11 -0.14 16.50 -5.73
C PHE A 11 -0.19 17.46 -4.52
N SER A 12 -1.33 18.11 -4.26
CA SER A 12 -1.46 18.93 -3.04
C SER A 12 -1.77 18.11 -1.78
N ARG A 13 -2.14 16.83 -1.90
CA ARG A 13 -2.65 16.03 -0.76
C ARG A 13 -2.00 14.65 -0.56
N CYS A 14 -1.34 14.09 -1.58
CA CYS A 14 -0.57 12.84 -1.44
C CYS A 14 0.93 13.15 -1.51
N THR A 15 1.71 12.66 -0.55
CA THR A 15 3.17 12.58 -0.70
C THR A 15 3.55 11.12 -0.83
N LYS A 16 3.86 10.67 -2.06
CA LYS A 16 4.57 9.40 -2.28
C LYS A 16 6.00 9.63 -1.82
N ILE A 17 6.40 9.06 -0.68
CA ILE A 17 7.79 9.14 -0.23
C ILE A 17 8.51 7.83 -0.53
N THR A 18 9.07 7.73 -1.73
CA THR A 18 10.03 6.67 -2.08
C THR A 18 11.42 7.13 -1.62
N PHE A 19 11.95 6.53 -0.56
CA PHE A 19 13.27 6.89 0.00
C PHE A 19 14.36 5.95 -0.51
N PHE A 20 15.25 6.43 -1.38
CA PHE A 20 16.55 5.82 -1.63
C PHE A 20 17.64 6.60 -0.86
N GLY A 21 18.23 5.97 0.17
CA GLY A 21 19.60 6.31 0.59
C GLY A 21 19.84 7.42 1.65
N LYS A 22 18.84 7.92 2.39
CA LYS A 22 19.09 8.78 3.57
C LYS A 22 18.26 8.40 4.80
N ARG A 23 18.85 8.56 5.99
CA ARG A 23 18.22 8.30 7.30
C ARG A 23 17.07 9.29 7.54
N LEU A 24 15.88 8.77 7.81
CA LEU A 24 14.64 9.53 8.03
C LEU A 24 14.76 10.56 9.17
N GLN A 25 15.59 10.26 10.17
CA GLN A 25 15.85 11.14 11.33
C GLN A 25 16.40 12.50 10.92
N ASP A 26 17.21 12.55 9.85
CA ASP A 26 17.89 13.77 9.39
C ASP A 26 17.01 14.64 8.48
N MET A 27 15.86 14.11 8.03
CA MET A 27 14.91 14.79 7.12
C MET A 27 13.58 15.16 7.79
N TRP A 28 13.35 14.71 9.02
CA TRP A 28 12.14 15.03 9.77
C TRP A 28 12.20 16.46 10.29
N VAL A 29 11.67 17.40 9.50
CA VAL A 29 11.38 18.76 9.95
C VAL A 29 9.89 18.82 10.28
N PRO A 30 9.48 18.95 11.55
CA PRO A 30 8.09 19.24 11.89
C PRO A 30 7.76 20.64 11.39
N ARG A 31 7.29 20.78 10.14
CA ARG A 31 6.73 22.03 9.64
C ARG A 31 5.32 22.19 10.18
N GLU A 32 5.00 23.33 10.79
CA GLU A 32 3.62 23.72 11.06
C GLU A 32 2.90 23.86 9.70
N GLY A 33 1.90 23.00 9.45
CA GLY A 33 1.20 22.94 8.14
C GLY A 33 0.59 21.59 7.75
N TRP A 34 0.76 20.52 8.54
CA TRP A 34 0.19 19.19 8.26
C TRP A 34 -1.30 19.07 8.64
N THR A 35 -2.17 19.88 8.02
CA THR A 35 -3.57 20.10 8.47
C THR A 35 -4.66 19.34 7.70
N HIS A 36 -4.34 18.54 6.68
CA HIS A 36 -5.35 17.80 5.89
C HIS A 36 -5.03 16.29 5.86
N ASP A 37 -6.04 15.43 5.64
CA ASP A 37 -6.00 13.95 5.75
C ASP A 37 -4.86 13.29 4.94
N PHE A 38 -3.66 13.26 5.51
CA PHE A 38 -2.49 12.65 4.90
C PHE A 38 -2.55 11.13 5.08
N ILE A 39 -2.47 10.39 3.96
CA ILE A 39 -2.23 8.95 3.96
C ILE A 39 -0.73 8.71 3.77
N LEU A 40 -0.10 8.05 4.73
CA LEU A 40 1.32 7.68 4.67
C LEU A 40 1.45 6.19 4.34
N CYS A 41 1.84 5.86 3.11
CA CYS A 41 2.06 4.47 2.70
C CYS A 41 3.56 4.16 2.63
N PHE A 42 4.01 3.16 3.39
CA PHE A 42 5.39 2.68 3.36
C PHE A 42 5.48 1.33 2.64
N GLN A 43 6.55 1.14 1.87
CA GLN A 43 6.94 -0.20 1.41
C GLN A 43 7.59 -0.96 2.58
N GLY A 44 7.24 -2.24 2.74
CA GLY A 44 7.78 -3.14 3.75
C GLY A 44 9.30 -3.25 3.67
N PHE A 45 9.91 -3.07 2.49
CA PHE A 45 11.35 -2.98 2.32
C PHE A 45 12.03 -1.97 3.24
N PHE A 46 11.35 -0.89 3.62
CA PHE A 46 11.93 0.12 4.50
C PHE A 46 12.08 -0.37 5.96
N LEU A 47 11.40 -1.45 6.35
CA LEU A 47 11.62 -2.14 7.63
C LEU A 47 13.03 -2.71 7.75
N THR A 48 13.70 -2.96 6.62
CA THR A 48 15.09 -3.45 6.58
C THR A 48 16.12 -2.35 6.81
N VAL A 49 15.72 -1.08 6.65
CA VAL A 49 16.63 0.07 6.68
C VAL A 49 16.48 0.86 7.96
N SER A 50 15.25 1.22 8.34
CA SER A 50 15.00 1.98 9.56
C SER A 50 13.60 1.72 10.13
N PRO A 51 13.41 0.59 10.82
CA PRO A 51 12.12 0.25 11.43
C PRO A 51 11.71 1.27 12.51
N GLU A 52 12.66 1.93 13.19
CA GLU A 52 12.39 2.97 14.18
C GLU A 52 11.72 4.19 13.55
N SER A 53 12.11 4.52 12.32
CA SER A 53 11.54 5.65 11.60
C SER A 53 10.11 5.36 11.15
N ILE A 54 9.84 4.16 10.63
CA ILE A 54 8.47 3.74 10.31
C ILE A 54 7.62 3.78 11.58
N LEU A 55 8.11 3.20 12.67
CA LEU A 55 7.37 3.16 13.93
C LEU A 55 7.07 4.55 14.48
N LYS A 56 8.04 5.49 14.40
CA LYS A 56 7.82 6.89 14.80
C LYS A 56 6.72 7.55 13.97
N VAL A 57 6.74 7.35 12.66
CA VAL A 57 5.73 7.92 11.74
C VAL A 57 4.36 7.27 11.97
N ALA A 58 4.30 5.95 12.14
CA ALA A 58 3.07 5.20 12.37
C ALA A 58 2.40 5.58 13.70
N LYS A 59 3.19 5.75 14.77
CA LYS A 59 2.70 6.29 16.05
C LYS A 59 2.13 7.69 15.89
N HIS A 60 2.87 8.59 15.25
CA HIS A 60 2.40 9.96 15.01
C HIS A 60 1.09 9.99 14.21
N ALA A 61 0.96 9.14 13.17
CA ALA A 61 -0.28 9.03 12.41
C ALA A 61 -1.45 8.57 13.29
N SER A 62 -1.25 7.52 14.08
CA SER A 62 -2.23 7.03 15.05
C SER A 62 -2.66 8.09 16.07
N ASP A 63 -1.70 8.81 16.68
CA ASP A 63 -1.95 9.84 17.69
C ASP A 63 -2.77 11.03 17.16
N HIS A 64 -2.69 11.28 15.84
CA HIS A 64 -3.41 12.38 15.17
C HIS A 64 -4.57 11.87 14.31
N ASN A 65 -4.98 10.61 14.48
CA ASN A 65 -6.04 9.95 13.73
C ASN A 65 -5.89 10.04 12.19
N LYS A 66 -4.65 10.08 11.71
CA LYS A 66 -4.29 10.04 10.28
C LYS A 66 -4.17 8.61 9.80
N THR A 67 -4.44 8.39 8.51
CA THR A 67 -4.40 7.06 7.90
C THR A 67 -2.96 6.62 7.64
N PHE A 68 -2.57 5.47 8.17
CA PHE A 68 -1.27 4.85 7.91
C PHE A 68 -1.41 3.56 7.09
N GLY A 69 -0.74 3.52 5.94
CA GLY A 69 -0.67 2.38 5.04
C GLY A 69 0.68 1.66 5.08
N LEU A 70 0.67 0.35 4.91
CA LEU A 70 1.88 -0.45 4.79
C LEU A 70 1.69 -1.52 3.71
N ASN A 71 2.71 -1.76 2.88
CA ASN A 71 2.74 -2.86 1.93
C ASN A 71 3.68 -3.96 2.44
N LEU A 72 3.29 -5.25 2.38
CA LEU A 72 4.13 -6.39 2.78
C LEU A 72 5.39 -6.51 1.91
N SER A 73 5.29 -6.13 0.64
CA SER A 73 6.36 -5.91 -0.35
C SER A 73 7.12 -7.14 -0.82
N ALA A 74 7.39 -8.12 0.05
CA ALA A 74 7.94 -9.41 -0.35
C ALA A 74 7.81 -10.46 0.77
N PRO A 75 7.79 -11.76 0.42
CA PRO A 75 7.79 -12.86 1.39
C PRO A 75 8.88 -12.78 2.45
N PHE A 76 10.08 -12.36 2.06
CA PHE A 76 11.24 -12.28 2.96
C PHE A 76 11.04 -11.27 4.10
N ILE A 77 10.17 -10.26 3.93
CA ILE A 77 9.84 -9.30 4.99
C ILE A 77 9.10 -10.03 6.12
N SER A 78 8.11 -10.85 5.78
CA SER A 78 7.38 -11.66 6.76
C SER A 78 8.26 -12.73 7.41
N GLN A 79 9.23 -13.29 6.67
CA GLN A 79 10.13 -14.34 7.17
C GLN A 79 11.23 -13.82 8.10
N PHE A 80 11.95 -12.78 7.67
CA PHE A 80 13.18 -12.33 8.35
C PHE A 80 13.01 -11.03 9.13
N PHE A 81 11.95 -10.26 8.83
CA PHE A 81 11.66 -8.97 9.48
C PHE A 81 10.30 -8.99 10.20
N LYS A 82 9.87 -10.18 10.63
CA LYS A 82 8.63 -10.40 11.40
C LYS A 82 8.54 -9.49 12.62
N ASP A 83 9.60 -9.41 13.43
CA ASP A 83 9.60 -8.63 14.66
C ASP A 83 9.36 -7.12 14.41
N PRO A 84 10.11 -6.45 13.51
CA PRO A 84 9.80 -5.09 13.09
C PRO A 84 8.38 -4.93 12.51
N LEU A 85 7.96 -5.83 11.62
CA LEU A 85 6.64 -5.79 11.00
C LEU A 85 5.54 -5.81 12.06
N MET A 86 5.60 -6.76 12.99
CA MET A 86 4.61 -6.94 14.06
C MET A 86 4.62 -5.80 15.10
N LYS A 87 5.73 -5.06 15.24
CA LYS A 87 5.77 -3.83 16.06
C LYS A 87 5.03 -2.66 15.39
N VAL A 88 5.05 -2.58 14.06
CA VAL A 88 4.40 -1.51 13.29
C VAL A 88 2.92 -1.83 13.01
N LEU A 89 2.59 -3.10 12.80
CA LEU A 89 1.25 -3.56 12.41
C LEU A 89 0.08 -3.02 13.27
N PRO A 90 0.22 -2.83 14.60
CA PRO A 90 -0.84 -2.24 15.43
C PRO A 90 -1.25 -0.82 15.05
N TYR A 91 -0.41 -0.11 14.31
CA TYR A 91 -0.66 1.26 13.84
C TYR A 91 -1.13 1.32 12.39
N VAL A 92 -1.19 0.18 11.69
CA VAL A 92 -1.58 0.11 10.28
C VAL A 92 -3.09 0.13 10.13
N ASP A 93 -3.58 1.11 9.38
CA ASP A 93 -4.99 1.25 8.98
C ASP A 93 -5.27 0.50 7.68
N VAL A 94 -4.35 0.55 6.70
CA VAL A 94 -4.48 -0.19 5.43
C VAL A 94 -3.24 -1.04 5.19
N LEU A 95 -3.41 -2.36 5.13
CA LEU A 95 -2.32 -3.28 4.78
C LEU A 95 -2.52 -3.78 3.35
N PHE A 96 -1.49 -3.62 2.53
CA PHE A 96 -1.43 -4.14 1.17
C PHE A 96 -0.50 -5.35 1.09
N GLY A 97 -0.79 -6.26 0.17
CA GLY A 97 0.12 -7.32 -0.24
C GLY A 97 -0.44 -8.09 -1.43
N ASN A 98 0.33 -9.04 -1.93
CA ASN A 98 -0.17 -10.04 -2.88
C ASN A 98 -0.43 -11.40 -2.20
N GLU A 99 -0.96 -12.36 -2.94
CA GLU A 99 -1.27 -13.71 -2.49
C GLU A 99 -0.07 -14.44 -1.90
N THR A 100 1.11 -14.28 -2.49
CA THR A 100 2.34 -14.96 -2.04
C THR A 100 2.82 -14.36 -0.71
N GLU A 101 2.77 -13.04 -0.58
CA GLU A 101 3.09 -12.31 0.65
C GLU A 101 2.09 -12.61 1.76
N ALA A 102 0.80 -12.66 1.45
CA ALA A 102 -0.27 -12.99 2.38
C ALA A 102 -0.13 -14.42 2.92
N ALA A 103 0.11 -15.40 2.04
CA ALA A 103 0.34 -16.79 2.42
C ALA A 103 1.59 -16.93 3.29
N THR A 104 2.66 -16.22 2.95
CA THR A 104 3.89 -16.20 3.77
C THR A 104 3.63 -15.57 5.13
N PHE A 105 2.94 -14.43 5.18
CA PHE A 105 2.55 -13.80 6.44
C PHE A 105 1.73 -14.75 7.31
N ALA A 106 0.73 -15.42 6.75
CA ALA A 106 -0.13 -16.37 7.45
C ALA A 106 0.67 -17.53 8.06
N ARG A 107 1.61 -18.11 7.30
CA ARG A 107 2.52 -19.16 7.77
C ARG A 107 3.36 -18.68 8.94
N GLU A 108 3.99 -17.52 8.81
CA GLU A 108 4.85 -16.95 9.86
C GLU A 108 4.04 -16.55 11.10
N GLN A 109 2.76 -16.20 10.97
CA GLN A 109 1.87 -15.94 12.12
C GLN A 109 1.20 -17.20 12.68
N GLY A 110 1.37 -18.38 12.05
CA GLY A 110 0.73 -19.62 12.49
C GLY A 110 -0.78 -19.64 12.28
N PHE A 111 -1.29 -19.03 11.21
CA PHE A 111 -2.73 -18.98 10.92
C PHE A 111 -3.32 -20.30 10.40
N GLU A 112 -2.55 -21.35 10.17
CA GLU A 112 -3.05 -22.68 9.76
C GLU A 112 -4.12 -22.64 8.64
N THR A 113 -3.95 -21.75 7.67
CA THR A 113 -4.85 -21.57 6.53
C THR A 113 -4.09 -21.03 5.33
N GLU A 114 -4.51 -21.43 4.13
CA GLU A 114 -4.05 -20.89 2.84
C GLU A 114 -5.16 -20.09 2.14
N ASP A 115 -6.36 -20.03 2.72
CA ASP A 115 -7.47 -19.26 2.17
C ASP A 115 -7.23 -17.75 2.37
N ILE A 116 -7.09 -17.02 1.26
CA ILE A 116 -6.71 -15.61 1.27
C ILE A 116 -7.75 -14.72 1.97
N GLU A 117 -9.04 -15.06 1.93
CA GLU A 117 -10.08 -14.29 2.63
C GLU A 117 -9.99 -14.50 4.14
N GLU A 118 -9.78 -15.73 4.57
CA GLU A 118 -9.58 -16.07 5.97
C GLU A 118 -8.30 -15.44 6.50
N ILE A 119 -7.20 -15.46 5.72
CA ILE A 119 -5.97 -14.73 6.04
C ILE A 119 -6.30 -13.25 6.22
N ALA A 120 -6.96 -12.63 5.25
CA ALA A 120 -7.31 -11.22 5.31
C ALA A 120 -8.14 -10.88 6.57
N LYS A 121 -9.18 -11.67 6.87
CA LYS A 121 -10.03 -11.52 8.07
C LYS A 121 -9.20 -11.62 9.36
N ARG A 122 -8.32 -12.62 9.47
CA ARG A 122 -7.43 -12.77 10.63
C ARG A 122 -6.47 -11.60 10.79
N VAL A 123 -5.87 -11.13 9.70
CA VAL A 123 -4.99 -9.96 9.70
C VAL A 123 -5.74 -8.68 10.12
N GLN A 124 -6.95 -8.48 9.62
CA GLN A 124 -7.80 -7.36 10.04
C GLN A 124 -8.03 -7.37 11.56
N ASN A 125 -8.25 -8.55 12.15
CA ASN A 125 -8.55 -8.72 13.57
C ASN A 125 -7.32 -8.72 14.49
N LEU A 126 -6.09 -8.65 13.95
CA LEU A 126 -4.89 -8.50 14.77
C LEU A 126 -4.95 -7.21 15.62
N PRO A 127 -4.25 -7.16 16.76
CA PRO A 127 -4.27 -6.00 17.65
C PRO A 127 -4.03 -4.68 16.92
N LYS A 128 -4.81 -3.65 17.29
CA LYS A 128 -4.74 -2.30 16.72
C LYS A 128 -4.84 -1.25 17.81
N VAL A 129 -3.99 -0.23 17.75
CA VAL A 129 -3.91 0.85 18.75
C VAL A 129 -5.01 1.87 18.53
N ASN A 130 -5.07 2.50 17.34
CA ASN A 130 -6.15 3.44 17.03
C ASN A 130 -7.47 2.68 16.81
N LYS A 131 -8.41 2.79 17.76
CA LYS A 131 -9.74 2.16 17.71
C LYS A 131 -10.77 2.95 16.89
N ASN A 132 -10.46 4.18 16.49
CA ASN A 132 -11.37 5.00 15.68
C ASN A 132 -11.47 4.53 14.21
N ARG A 133 -10.57 3.64 13.78
CA ARG A 133 -10.51 3.10 12.42
C ARG A 133 -10.29 1.60 12.48
N GLN A 134 -11.12 0.83 11.80
CA GLN A 134 -10.90 -0.60 11.60
C GLN A 134 -9.80 -0.80 10.57
N ARG A 135 -8.95 -1.83 10.74
CA ARG A 135 -7.95 -2.18 9.74
C ARG A 135 -8.65 -2.67 8.46
N VAL A 136 -8.23 -2.15 7.31
CA VAL A 136 -8.55 -2.67 5.99
C VAL A 136 -7.33 -3.44 5.50
N VAL A 137 -7.55 -4.64 4.99
CA VAL A 137 -6.51 -5.44 4.33
C VAL A 137 -6.93 -5.61 2.89
N VAL A 138 -6.00 -5.39 1.97
CA VAL A 138 -6.21 -5.50 0.52
C VAL A 138 -5.13 -6.42 -0.04
N PHE A 139 -5.54 -7.60 -0.50
CA PHE A 139 -4.65 -8.57 -1.14
C PHE A 139 -4.99 -8.74 -2.62
N THR A 140 -4.03 -8.42 -3.48
CA THR A 140 -4.11 -8.66 -4.92
C THR A 140 -3.75 -10.10 -5.26
N GLN A 141 -4.26 -10.63 -6.38
CA GLN A 141 -4.03 -12.01 -6.80
C GLN A 141 -3.66 -12.12 -8.30
N GLY A 142 -2.81 -11.21 -8.78
CA GLY A 142 -2.48 -11.14 -10.20
C GLY A 142 -3.71 -10.83 -11.07
N SER A 143 -4.12 -11.79 -11.89
CA SER A 143 -5.34 -11.71 -12.72
C SER A 143 -6.62 -12.07 -11.99
N GLU A 144 -6.52 -12.70 -10.82
CA GLU A 144 -7.68 -13.10 -10.01
C GLU A 144 -8.19 -11.95 -9.13
N ASP A 145 -9.38 -12.10 -8.59
CA ASP A 145 -10.06 -11.09 -7.76
C ASP A 145 -9.18 -10.53 -6.65
N THR A 146 -9.24 -9.22 -6.46
CA THR A 146 -8.65 -8.59 -5.27
C THR A 146 -9.56 -8.81 -4.06
N VAL A 147 -8.98 -9.29 -2.97
CA VAL A 147 -9.69 -9.55 -1.71
C VAL A 147 -9.47 -8.39 -0.74
N ALA A 148 -10.56 -7.77 -0.28
CA ALA A 148 -10.52 -6.74 0.73
C ALA A 148 -11.40 -7.08 1.95
N THR A 149 -10.95 -6.77 3.17
CA THR A 149 -11.62 -7.15 4.44
C THR A 149 -12.89 -6.40 4.77
N VAL A 150 -13.43 -5.65 3.81
CA VAL A 150 -14.87 -5.31 3.81
C VAL A 150 -15.72 -6.52 3.36
N VAL A 151 -15.08 -7.69 3.16
CA VAL A 151 -15.65 -8.94 2.65
C VAL A 151 -16.37 -8.68 1.34
N THR A 152 -15.63 -8.07 0.42
CA THR A 152 -16.09 -7.83 -0.94
C THR A 152 -14.94 -8.15 -1.87
N ARG A 153 -15.20 -9.03 -2.85
CA ARG A 153 -14.27 -9.31 -3.94
C ARG A 153 -14.51 -8.27 -5.03
N PHE A 154 -13.42 -7.75 -5.57
CA PHE A 154 -13.48 -6.79 -6.66
C PHE A 154 -12.85 -7.44 -7.90
N PRO A 155 -13.65 -7.69 -8.95
CA PRO A 155 -13.15 -8.31 -10.16
C PRO A 155 -12.10 -7.40 -10.78
N VAL A 156 -10.96 -7.99 -11.15
CA VAL A 156 -9.96 -7.29 -11.93
C VAL A 156 -10.50 -7.12 -13.34
N VAL A 157 -10.27 -5.96 -13.95
CA VAL A 157 -10.63 -5.75 -15.36
C VAL A 157 -9.87 -6.75 -16.21
N ASP A 158 -10.61 -7.56 -16.98
CA ASP A 158 -10.03 -8.61 -17.81
C ASP A 158 -9.08 -8.01 -18.88
N ILE A 159 -7.93 -8.65 -19.07
CA ILE A 159 -6.87 -8.19 -19.98
C ILE A 159 -6.43 -9.37 -20.81
N ASP A 160 -6.37 -9.15 -22.12
CA ASP A 160 -5.83 -10.14 -23.03
C ASP A 160 -4.33 -10.35 -22.75
N GLN A 161 -3.90 -11.61 -22.55
CA GLN A 161 -2.51 -11.92 -22.17
C GLN A 161 -1.48 -11.37 -23.15
N ARG A 162 -1.84 -11.22 -24.44
CA ARG A 162 -0.97 -10.63 -25.47
C ARG A 162 -0.71 -9.14 -25.27
N ASP A 163 -1.53 -8.44 -24.50
CA ASP A 163 -1.34 -7.03 -24.18
C ASP A 163 -0.46 -6.83 -22.93
N ILE A 164 -0.12 -7.89 -22.20
CA ILE A 164 0.76 -7.82 -21.03
C ILE A 164 2.21 -7.80 -21.52
N VAL A 165 2.88 -6.65 -21.32
CA VAL A 165 4.27 -6.42 -21.72
C VAL A 165 5.22 -6.64 -20.55
N ASP A 166 4.87 -6.16 -19.36
CA ASP A 166 5.72 -6.22 -18.17
C ASP A 166 4.86 -6.16 -16.89
N THR A 167 4.94 -7.15 -16.01
CA THR A 167 4.17 -7.14 -14.75
C THR A 167 4.88 -6.38 -13.63
N ASN A 168 6.11 -5.93 -13.85
CA ASN A 168 6.88 -5.21 -12.84
C ASN A 168 6.21 -3.88 -12.47
N GLY A 169 5.99 -3.71 -11.17
CA GLY A 169 5.39 -2.49 -10.62
C GLY A 169 3.87 -2.41 -10.74
N ALA A 170 3.19 -3.47 -11.20
CA ALA A 170 1.72 -3.54 -11.17
C ALA A 170 1.18 -3.31 -9.74
N GLY A 171 1.83 -3.88 -8.73
CA GLY A 171 1.47 -3.66 -7.32
C GLY A 171 1.69 -2.22 -6.84
N ASP A 172 2.81 -1.60 -7.23
CA ASP A 172 3.08 -0.18 -6.91
C ASP A 172 2.09 0.76 -7.63
N ALA A 173 1.69 0.40 -8.85
CA ALA A 173 0.68 1.12 -9.62
C ALA A 173 -0.71 0.98 -8.98
N PHE A 174 -1.08 -0.23 -8.55
CA PHE A 174 -2.32 -0.47 -7.82
C PHE A 174 -2.39 0.37 -6.54
N VAL A 175 -1.34 0.36 -5.71
CA VAL A 175 -1.29 1.17 -4.50
C VAL A 175 -1.38 2.66 -4.85
N GLY A 176 -0.71 3.10 -5.92
CA GLY A 176 -0.79 4.49 -6.40
C GLY A 176 -2.22 4.92 -6.77
N GLY A 177 -2.93 4.11 -7.56
CA GLY A 177 -4.33 4.38 -7.95
C GLY A 177 -5.29 4.30 -6.77
N PHE A 178 -5.09 3.36 -5.86
CA PHE A 178 -5.89 3.27 -4.63
C PHE A 178 -5.76 4.54 -3.79
N LEU A 179 -4.52 5.02 -3.59
CA LEU A 179 -4.26 6.21 -2.80
C LEU A 179 -4.78 7.51 -3.46
N SER A 180 -4.87 7.56 -4.79
CA SER A 180 -5.36 8.76 -5.51
C SER A 180 -6.84 9.03 -5.26
N GLU A 181 -7.64 7.99 -5.05
CA GLU A 181 -9.06 8.12 -4.69
C GLU A 181 -9.25 8.19 -3.17
N LEU A 182 -8.43 7.48 -2.40
CA LEU A 182 -8.53 7.48 -0.93
C LEU A 182 -8.31 8.88 -0.35
N VAL A 183 -7.39 9.67 -0.91
CA VAL A 183 -7.11 11.05 -0.48
C VAL A 183 -8.23 12.04 -0.82
N GLN A 184 -9.18 11.62 -1.66
CA GLN A 184 -10.38 12.37 -2.00
C GLN A 184 -11.61 11.86 -1.22
N ASP A 185 -11.40 11.06 -0.17
CA ASP A 185 -12.43 10.45 0.68
C ASP A 185 -13.46 9.63 -0.13
N LYS A 186 -13.01 9.01 -1.22
CA LYS A 186 -13.86 8.18 -2.06
C LYS A 186 -14.15 6.84 -1.40
N PRO A 187 -15.28 6.19 -1.73
CA PRO A 187 -15.57 4.84 -1.24
C PRO A 187 -14.48 3.83 -1.60
N LEU A 188 -14.34 2.78 -0.79
CA LEU A 188 -13.32 1.74 -0.98
C LEU A 188 -13.39 1.11 -2.39
N GLU A 189 -14.59 0.86 -2.89
CA GLU A 189 -14.82 0.32 -4.24
C GLU A 189 -14.18 1.21 -5.31
N GLN A 190 -14.34 2.54 -5.22
CA GLN A 190 -13.74 3.47 -6.18
C GLN A 190 -12.21 3.47 -6.06
N CYS A 191 -11.67 3.35 -4.84
CA CYS A 191 -10.23 3.24 -4.64
C CYS A 191 -9.67 1.96 -5.28
N ILE A 192 -10.36 0.83 -5.12
CA ILE A 192 -9.92 -0.44 -5.72
C ILE A 192 -10.01 -0.39 -7.24
N ARG A 193 -11.10 0.17 -7.79
CA ARG A 193 -11.25 0.39 -9.25
C ARG A 193 -10.11 1.25 -9.82
N ALA A 194 -9.73 2.32 -9.13
CA ALA A 194 -8.60 3.16 -9.54
C ALA A 194 -7.26 2.42 -9.47
N GLY A 195 -7.07 1.59 -8.43
CA GLY A 195 -5.91 0.71 -8.34
C GLY A 195 -5.84 -0.28 -9.52
N HIS A 196 -6.94 -0.96 -9.85
CA HIS A 196 -7.00 -1.87 -11.00
C HIS A 196 -6.72 -1.15 -12.31
N TYR A 197 -7.30 0.03 -12.51
CA TYR A 197 -7.04 0.86 -13.68
C TYR A 197 -5.55 1.20 -13.81
N ALA A 198 -4.92 1.65 -12.72
CA ALA A 198 -3.51 2.02 -12.72
C ALA A 198 -2.60 0.80 -12.99
N ALA A 199 -2.89 -0.35 -12.39
CA ALA A 199 -2.16 -1.59 -12.64
C ALA A 199 -2.30 -2.05 -14.09
N ASN A 200 -3.53 -2.09 -14.62
CA ASN A 200 -3.84 -2.44 -16.01
C ASN A 200 -3.10 -1.54 -17.01
N THR A 201 -3.03 -0.24 -16.71
CA THR A 201 -2.30 0.72 -17.55
C THR A 201 -0.80 0.45 -17.59
N ILE A 202 -0.21 0.10 -16.43
CA ILE A 202 1.24 -0.11 -16.29
C ILE A 202 1.67 -1.41 -16.96
N ILE A 203 0.90 -2.49 -16.82
CA ILE A 203 1.33 -3.79 -17.36
C ILE A 203 1.38 -3.85 -18.88
N ARG A 204 0.71 -2.93 -19.57
CA ARG A 204 0.69 -2.80 -21.05
C ARG A 204 1.90 -2.03 -21.59
N ARG A 205 2.83 -1.64 -20.72
CA ARG A 205 3.98 -0.79 -21.05
C ARG A 205 5.22 -1.40 -20.43
N SER A 206 6.38 -1.10 -21.01
CA SER A 206 7.65 -1.52 -20.40
C SER A 206 7.96 -0.63 -19.18
N GLY A 207 8.19 -1.26 -18.03
CA GLY A 207 8.44 -0.59 -16.76
C GLY A 207 7.27 0.25 -16.22
N CYS A 208 7.52 1.01 -15.14
CA CYS A 208 6.50 1.82 -14.47
C CYS A 208 6.23 3.16 -15.20
N THR A 209 5.68 3.13 -16.42
CA THR A 209 5.38 4.34 -17.21
C THR A 209 3.88 4.57 -17.41
N PHE A 210 3.44 5.83 -17.37
CA PHE A 210 2.03 6.23 -17.55
C PHE A 210 1.85 7.13 -18.78
N PRO A 211 0.65 7.16 -19.40
CA PRO A 211 0.30 8.17 -20.39
C PRO A 211 0.20 9.57 -19.77
N ASP A 212 0.30 10.62 -20.59
CA ASP A 212 0.31 12.02 -20.12
C ASP A 212 -0.93 12.44 -19.33
N LYS A 213 -2.08 11.78 -19.58
CA LYS A 213 -3.33 11.97 -18.84
C LYS A 213 -3.98 10.63 -18.52
N PRO A 214 -4.51 10.44 -17.30
CA PRO A 214 -5.35 9.30 -16.98
C PRO A 214 -6.73 9.45 -17.66
N ASP A 215 -7.30 8.33 -18.06
CA ASP A 215 -8.65 8.17 -18.63
C ASP A 215 -9.57 7.40 -17.66
N PHE A 216 -9.33 7.57 -16.36
CA PHE A 216 -10.14 6.97 -15.30
C PHE A 216 -11.34 7.86 -15.00
N GLN A 217 -12.55 7.29 -15.09
CA GLN A 217 -13.83 7.95 -14.79
C GLN A 217 -14.43 7.47 -13.46
#